data_AF-A0A449II04-F1
#
_entry.id   AF-A0A449II04-F1
#
_cell.length_a   1.000
_cell.length_b   1.000
_cell.length_c   1.000
_cell.angle_alpha   90.00
_cell.angle_beta   90.00
_cell.angle_gamma   90.00
#
_symmetry.space_group_name_H-M   'P 1'
#
loop_
_entity.id
_entity.type
_entity.pdbx_description
1 polymer ?
#
loop_
_entity_poly.entity_id
_entity_poly.type
_entity_poly.pdbx_seq_one_letter_code
_entity_poly.pdbx_strand_id
1 'polypeptide(L)' 'MLTHAAGKGLNVAQVLADLGHTLTVSGFLGEDNAQAFDALFKRRGFVDAFIRVPGETPQQYQAG' A
#
# COMPACT_ATOMS: atom_id res chain seq x y z
N MET A 1 8.99 -5.63 15.22
CA MET A 1 7.92 -6.21 14.37
C MET A 1 7.80 -5.36 13.12
N LEU A 2 7.97 -5.93 11.92
CA LEU A 2 7.69 -5.21 10.68
C LEU A 2 6.19 -5.35 10.35
N THR A 3 5.47 -4.24 10.38
CA THR A 3 4.09 -4.17 9.89
C THR A 3 4.10 -4.07 8.37
N HIS A 4 3.38 -4.97 7.71
CA HIS A 4 3.15 -4.88 6.27
C HIS A 4 1.71 -4.47 6.02
N ALA A 5 1.50 -3.65 4.99
CA ALA A 5 0.18 -3.34 4.48
C ALA A 5 -0.58 -4.64 4.17
N ALA A 6 -1.76 -4.84 4.79
CA ALA A 6 -2.60 -6.01 4.57
C ALA A 6 -3.40 -5.90 3.26
N GLY A 7 -2.72 -5.64 2.15
CA GLY A 7 -3.35 -5.51 0.83
C GLY A 7 -2.85 -6.61 -0.09
N LYS A 8 -3.63 -7.68 -0.34
CA LYS A 8 -3.29 -8.67 -1.38
C LYS A 8 -2.99 -7.98 -2.72
N GLY A 9 -3.77 -6.95 -3.07
CA GLY A 9 -3.56 -6.13 -4.27
C GLY A 9 -2.23 -5.39 -4.27
N LEU A 10 -1.75 -4.91 -3.11
CA LEU A 10 -0.48 -4.19 -3.02
C LEU A 10 0.72 -5.13 -3.10
N ASN A 11 0.58 -6.38 -2.66
CA ASN A 11 1.61 -7.41 -2.89
C ASN A 11 1.75 -7.74 -4.38
N VAL A 12 0.62 -7.88 -5.11
CA VAL A 12 0.66 -8.09 -6.57
C VAL A 12 1.25 -6.87 -7.29
N ALA A 13 0.88 -5.66 -6.88
CA ALA A 13 1.44 -4.44 -7.47
C ALA A 13 2.96 -4.38 -7.31
N GLN A 14 3.50 -4.78 -6.16
CA GLN A 14 4.94 -4.84 -5.96
C GLN A 14 5.63 -5.82 -6.92
N VAL A 15 5.07 -7.01 -7.11
CA VAL A 15 5.61 -7.99 -8.07
C VAL A 15 5.56 -7.46 -9.51
N LEU A 16 4.44 -6.86 -9.92
CA LEU A 16 4.31 -6.29 -11.27
C LEU A 16 5.28 -5.12 -11.49
N ALA A 17 5.56 -4.33 -10.46
CA ALA A 17 6.54 -3.25 -10.52
C ALA A 17 7.96 -3.79 -10.67
N ASP A 18 8.30 -4.86 -9.95
CA ASP A 18 9.58 -5.54 -10.05
C ASP A 18 9.78 -6.18 -11.45
N LEU A 19 8.67 -6.49 -12.15
CA LEU A 19 8.67 -6.93 -13.55
C LEU A 19 8.71 -5.77 -14.58
N GLY A 20 8.82 -4.52 -14.13
CA GLY A 20 9.00 -3.34 -14.98
C GLY A 20 7.71 -2.64 -15.42
N HIS A 21 6.55 -2.97 -14.83
CA HIS A 21 5.31 -2.28 -15.15
C HIS A 21 5.14 -0.98 -14.35
N THR A 22 4.59 0.05 -15.00
CA THR A 22 4.07 1.24 -14.31
C THR A 22 2.65 0.97 -13.85
N LEU A 23 2.32 1.31 -12.60
CA LEU A 23 1.08 0.89 -11.97
C LEU A 23 0.30 2.06 -11.38
N THR A 24 -1.02 1.97 -11.49
CA THR A 24 -1.96 2.73 -10.67
C THR A 24 -2.57 1.81 -9.63
N VAL A 25 -2.57 2.23 -8.37
CA VAL A 25 -3.15 1.49 -7.25
C VAL A 25 -4.34 2.26 -6.70
N SER A 26 -5.45 1.57 -6.40
CA SER A 26 -6.68 2.21 -5.89
C SER A 26 -7.38 1.33 -4.86
N GLY A 27 -8.34 1.92 -4.15
CA GLY A 27 -9.12 1.30 -3.09
C GLY A 27 -9.43 2.31 -1.98
N PHE A 28 -9.57 1.82 -0.76
CA PHE A 28 -9.74 2.66 0.44
C PHE A 28 -8.55 2.52 1.39
N LEU A 29 -8.07 3.65 1.91
CA LEU A 29 -7.07 3.70 2.98
C LEU A 29 -7.59 4.56 4.13
N GLY A 30 -7.41 4.06 5.35
CA GLY A 30 -7.60 4.83 6.56
C GLY A 30 -6.64 6.03 6.61
N GLU A 31 -7.18 7.21 6.92
CA GLU A 31 -6.42 8.47 7.04
C GLU A 31 -5.39 8.41 8.18
N ASP A 32 -5.73 7.72 9.27
CA ASP A 32 -4.93 7.72 10.51
C ASP A 32 -3.57 7.02 10.35
N ASN A 33 -3.42 6.19 9.31
CA ASN A 33 -2.17 5.49 9.02
C ASN A 33 -1.77 5.50 7.53
N ALA A 34 -2.29 6.45 6.74
CA ALA A 34 -2.02 6.56 5.31
C ALA A 34 -0.54 6.81 4.97
N GLN A 35 0.20 7.50 5.84
CA GLN A 35 1.58 7.94 5.56
C GLN A 35 2.54 6.80 5.17
N ALA A 36 2.36 5.61 5.75
CA ALA A 36 3.17 4.45 5.41
C ALA A 36 2.92 3.97 3.97
N PHE A 37 1.68 4.08 3.49
CA PHE A 37 1.28 3.74 2.13
C PHE A 37 1.78 4.81 1.14
N ASP A 38 1.66 6.09 1.48
CA ASP A 38 2.17 7.20 0.65
C ASP A 38 3.67 7.06 0.39
N ALA A 39 4.44 6.74 1.45
CA ALA A 39 5.87 6.51 1.36
C ALA A 39 6.20 5.30 0.46
N LEU A 40 5.41 4.24 0.53
CA LEU A 40 5.55 3.08 -0.35
C LEU A 40 5.25 3.45 -1.81
N PHE A 41 4.15 4.14 -2.08
CA PHE A 41 3.75 4.52 -3.44
C PHE A 41 4.81 5.41 -4.09
N LYS A 42 5.29 6.43 -3.36
CA LYS A 42 6.36 7.30 -3.83
C LYS A 42 7.65 6.54 -4.12
N ARG A 43 8.06 5.63 -3.21
CA ARG A 43 9.28 4.82 -3.39
C ARG A 43 9.17 3.88 -4.59
N ARG A 44 7.98 3.32 -4.84
CA ARG A 44 7.72 2.36 -5.91
C ARG A 44 7.33 3.01 -7.24
N GLY A 45 7.08 4.33 -7.27
CA GLY A 45 6.59 5.03 -8.46
C GLY A 45 5.15 4.67 -8.83
N PHE A 46 4.31 4.32 -7.86
CA PHE A 46 2.90 4.01 -8.10
C PHE A 46 2.09 5.30 -8.22
N VAL A 47 1.16 5.32 -9.18
CA VAL A 47 0.10 6.33 -9.21
C VAL A 47 -0.89 5.97 -8.11
N ASP A 48 -0.99 6.85 -7.12
CA ASP A 48 -1.93 6.71 -6.01
C ASP A 48 -3.32 7.22 -6.41
N ALA A 49 -4.28 6.31 -6.49
CA ALA A 49 -5.70 6.58 -6.73
C ALA A 49 -6.58 6.02 -5.59
N PHE A 50 -6.03 5.87 -4.39
CA PHE A 50 -6.81 5.45 -3.22
C PHE A 50 -7.66 6.60 -2.67
N ILE A 51 -8.89 6.29 -2.28
CA ILE A 51 -9.74 7.20 -1.52
C ILE A 51 -9.36 7.07 -0.04
N ARG A 52 -9.09 8.21 0.59
CA ARG A 52 -8.85 8.27 2.02
C ARG A 52 -10.18 8.29 2.78
N VAL A 53 -10.27 7.52 3.86
CA VAL A 53 -11.47 7.37 4.70
C VAL A 53 -11.10 7.49 6.18
N PRO A 54 -12.00 7.99 7.05
CA PRO A 54 -11.73 8.08 8.48
C PRO A 54 -11.38 6.71 9.10
N GLY A 55 -10.40 6.69 10.01
CA GLY A 55 -9.94 5.49 10.72
C GLY A 55 -8.61 4.92 10.18
N GLU A 56 -8.28 3.70 10.60
CA GLU A 56 -7.04 3.01 10.23
C GLU A 56 -7.26 1.95 9.13
N THR A 57 -6.29 1.82 8.22
CA THR A 57 -6.19 0.64 7.36
C THR A 57 -5.69 -0.54 8.19
N PRO A 58 -6.34 -1.72 8.18
CA PRO A 58 -5.84 -2.89 8.89
C PRO A 58 -4.43 -3.29 8.46
N GLN A 59 -3.57 -3.62 9.42
CA GLN A 59 -2.19 -4.05 9.19
C GLN A 59 -2.02 -5.50 9.60
N GLN A 60 -1.20 -6.25 8.86
CA GLN A 60 -0.81 -7.61 9.26
C GLN A 60 0.53 -7.56 9.99
N TYR A 61 0.54 -8.08 11.21
CA TYR A 61 1.77 -8.35 11.94
C TYR A 61 2.39 -9.63 11.38
N GLN A 62 3.64 -9.56 10.92
CA GLN A 62 4.40 -10.78 10.66
C GLN A 62 4.90 -11.31 12.02
N ALA A 63 4.47 -12.52 12.38
CA ALA A 63 5.10 -13.27 13.44
C ALA A 63 6.53 -13.64 12.98
N GLY A 64 7.52 -13.32 13.80
CA GLY A 64 8.92 -13.66 13.55
C GLY A 64 9.20 -15.14 13.69
#